data_AF-A0A7J3T8P6-F1
#
_entry.id   AF-A0A7J3T8P6-F1
#
_cell.length_a   1.000
_cell.length_b   1.000
_cell.length_c   1.000
_cell.angle_alpha   90.00
_cell.angle_beta   90.00
_cell.angle_gamma   90.00
#
_symmetry.space_group_name_H-M   'P 1'
#
loop_
_entity.id
_entity.type
_entity.pdbx_description
1 polymer ?
#
loop_
_entity_poly.entity_id
_entity_poly.type
_entity_poly.pdbx_seq_one_letter_code
_entity_poly.pdbx_strand_id
1 'polypeptide(L)'
;PQKLNEIAISPEYAELNNFSVGDEISFGAPFNITFHVVGILSNTMEISYENPESYEAKASFSLVLTTLDTIAQFSDVRLSLGIKIDPQYLISSMDMKEVRKKLQGVEAEAQDITLENGGKDIRIFDAIGDFFFNSFSAVSTLIFALPVIVMGAYLSKVGIEIELFERRREFGILRIRGATNLQRFKLLLMEGLVYGILGGIIGYLLGELIAYLSNDSLFHLPFFVLDWGFQYLIISIAISISLFFIALYKPWKKIATTPLIELISHYSEKFKNPEYNATKDIVTVGVMWTYLIIGIYLLNHYSNTYGLTLIAILLGIILVTLMFMFPIILIYLPLGTTRLITLGFPKVYEIIAGGVSKFMRTSGDIVKKSVRRNPKNVAHLAFILAFLLTLSTFISVTVDSQEKFTEISEVIFVGGDFNVGEKINLTLLQSSPNVSSFAPYSLNEGWYYSSMINIMTVNFENFSATVYPLKYLIKEGSLKSDEVAISDHFAREYDLHVGDKILVTLTSHNGMEEKTERREYRIGCIMYVIPSTFYMDNVIMVNGNVNQSEMSGVFVRAKDYDVLKEELNSYGVFYEERKEEEQHG
;
A
#
# COMPACT_ATOMS: atom_id res chain seq x y z
N PRO A 1 32.93 1.77 17.84
CA PRO A 1 33.25 2.47 19.09
C PRO A 1 33.31 1.51 20.29
N GLN A 2 34.48 1.45 20.94
CA GLN A 2 34.74 0.68 22.16
C GLN A 2 35.23 1.56 23.33
N LYS A 3 35.52 2.85 23.08
CA LYS A 3 35.99 3.81 24.09
C LYS A 3 35.18 5.11 24.06
N LEU A 4 35.31 5.87 25.14
CA LEU A 4 34.82 7.26 25.24
C LEU A 4 35.47 8.10 24.12
N ASN A 5 34.67 8.88 23.39
CA ASN A 5 35.06 9.72 22.23
C ASN A 5 35.32 8.99 20.91
N GLU A 6 34.83 7.76 20.75
CA GLU A 6 34.84 7.04 19.47
C GLU A 6 33.45 7.04 18.83
N ILE A 7 33.40 7.20 17.51
CA ILE A 7 32.15 7.24 16.72
C ILE A 7 32.23 6.32 15.51
N ALA A 8 31.12 5.73 15.10
CA ALA A 8 30.98 5.11 13.78
C ALA A 8 29.85 5.82 13.01
N ILE A 9 30.06 6.03 11.71
CA ILE A 9 29.20 6.85 10.84
C ILE A 9 28.66 6.02 9.65
N SER A 10 27.57 6.48 9.03
CA SER A 10 27.01 5.85 7.83
C SER A 10 27.88 6.11 6.59
N PRO A 11 27.78 5.28 5.53
CA PRO A 11 28.53 5.46 4.29
C PRO A 11 28.18 6.77 3.60
N GLU A 12 26.89 7.10 3.55
CA GLU A 12 26.38 8.34 2.94
C GLU A 12 26.94 9.57 3.64
N TYR A 13 27.03 9.57 4.98
CA TYR A 13 27.59 10.71 5.72
C TYR A 13 29.10 10.83 5.61
N ALA A 14 29.79 9.69 5.54
CA ALA A 14 31.22 9.64 5.26
C ALA A 14 31.51 10.22 3.86
N GLU A 15 30.71 9.86 2.86
CA GLU A 15 30.84 10.39 1.49
C GLU A 15 30.46 11.87 1.41
N LEU A 16 29.33 12.28 2.01
CA LEU A 16 28.85 13.68 1.96
C LEU A 16 29.84 14.65 2.60
N ASN A 17 30.52 14.24 3.67
CA ASN A 17 31.39 15.10 4.45
C ASN A 17 32.89 14.78 4.27
N ASN A 18 33.23 13.88 3.34
CA ASN A 18 34.60 13.40 3.09
C ASN A 18 35.32 12.86 4.35
N PHE A 19 34.59 12.19 5.26
CA PHE A 19 35.18 11.59 6.45
C PHE A 19 35.65 10.17 6.18
N SER A 20 36.87 9.87 6.63
CA SER A 20 37.50 8.55 6.60
C SER A 20 37.65 7.96 8.00
N VAL A 21 37.86 6.64 8.07
CA VAL A 21 38.19 5.98 9.34
C VAL A 21 39.54 6.52 9.83
N GLY A 22 39.54 7.13 11.02
CA GLY A 22 40.68 7.81 11.64
C GLY A 22 40.48 9.31 11.83
N ASP A 23 39.49 9.91 11.17
CA ASP A 23 39.25 11.36 11.23
C ASP A 23 38.59 11.80 12.54
N GLU A 24 38.79 13.08 12.88
CA GLU A 24 38.17 13.73 14.05
C GLU A 24 36.97 14.58 13.63
N ILE A 25 35.80 14.30 14.22
CA ILE A 25 34.57 15.06 14.04
C ILE A 25 34.33 15.89 15.30
N SER A 26 34.39 17.21 15.16
CA SER A 26 34.03 18.14 16.23
C SER A 26 32.57 18.59 16.06
N PHE A 27 31.71 18.27 17.01
CA PHE A 27 30.36 18.81 17.05
C PHE A 27 30.39 20.18 17.75
N GLY A 28 29.97 21.22 17.03
CA GLY A 28 29.81 22.57 17.56
C GLY A 28 28.69 22.65 18.61
N ALA A 29 28.60 23.81 19.27
CA ALA A 29 27.70 24.13 20.38
C ALA A 29 26.33 23.41 20.36
N PRO A 30 25.84 22.91 21.51
CA PRO A 30 26.15 23.43 22.86
C PRO A 30 27.41 22.85 23.52
N PHE A 31 27.99 21.78 22.97
CA PHE A 31 28.88 20.94 23.78
C PHE A 31 30.36 20.88 23.34
N ASN A 32 30.75 21.38 22.15
CA ASN A 32 32.15 21.43 21.66
C ASN A 32 32.97 20.17 22.01
N ILE A 33 32.56 19.01 21.49
CA ILE A 33 33.24 17.72 21.72
C ILE A 33 33.77 17.17 20.41
N THR A 34 34.97 16.58 20.45
CA THR A 34 35.64 15.96 19.30
C THR A 34 35.63 14.45 19.45
N PHE A 35 35.17 13.75 18.40
CA PHE A 35 35.06 12.30 18.33
C PHE A 35 35.96 11.74 17.23
N HIS A 36 36.56 10.57 17.44
CA HIS A 36 37.35 9.86 16.44
C HIS A 36 36.50 8.83 15.70
N VAL A 37 36.47 8.92 14.37
CA VAL A 37 35.76 7.96 13.50
C VAL A 37 36.53 6.64 13.47
N VAL A 38 35.97 5.60 14.09
CA VAL A 38 36.58 4.25 14.13
C VAL A 38 35.98 3.27 13.13
N GLY A 39 34.94 3.66 12.40
CA GLY A 39 34.36 2.82 11.36
C GLY A 39 33.25 3.47 10.55
N ILE A 40 33.15 3.05 9.29
CA ILE A 40 32.05 3.38 8.37
C ILE A 40 31.24 2.10 8.16
N LEU A 41 29.94 2.15 8.39
CA LEU A 41 29.08 0.95 8.48
C LEU A 41 28.34 0.69 7.18
N SER A 42 28.64 -0.41 6.50
CA SER A 42 28.05 -0.76 5.19
C SER A 42 26.57 -1.17 5.22
N ASN A 43 25.96 -1.32 6.40
CA ASN A 43 24.54 -1.66 6.59
C ASN A 43 24.03 -0.96 7.85
N THR A 44 23.33 0.16 7.67
CA THR A 44 22.61 0.83 8.75
C THR A 44 21.11 0.64 8.51
N MET A 45 20.40 0.09 9.50
CA MET A 45 18.96 0.33 9.57
C MET A 45 18.79 1.80 9.94
N GLU A 46 18.23 2.58 9.03
CA GLU A 46 17.83 3.94 9.31
C GLU A 46 16.59 3.89 10.22
N ILE A 47 16.76 4.23 11.49
CA ILE A 47 15.64 4.50 12.38
C ILE A 47 15.47 6.02 12.36
N SER A 48 14.49 6.48 11.59
CA SER A 48 14.09 7.88 11.58
C SER A 48 13.47 8.25 12.93
N TYR A 49 13.92 9.37 13.50
CA TYR A 49 13.35 9.97 14.70
C TYR A 49 12.54 11.20 14.30
N GLU A 50 11.23 11.14 14.47
CA GLU A 50 10.40 12.35 14.57
C GLU A 50 10.37 12.80 16.03
N ASN A 51 10.83 14.02 16.28
CA ASN A 51 10.76 14.66 17.58
C ASN A 51 9.42 15.40 17.72
N PRO A 52 8.53 15.03 18.66
CA PRO A 52 7.24 15.72 18.81
C PRO A 52 7.34 17.06 19.55
N GLU A 53 8.44 17.35 20.29
CA GLU A 53 8.48 18.49 21.23
C GLU A 53 9.67 19.44 21.09
N SER A 54 10.54 19.28 20.08
CA SER A 54 11.50 20.36 19.74
C SER A 54 11.73 20.45 18.24
N TYR A 55 11.17 21.50 17.64
CA TYR A 55 11.29 21.86 16.23
C TYR A 55 12.70 22.32 15.80
N GLU A 56 13.70 22.37 16.69
CA GLU A 56 15.01 22.98 16.37
C GLU A 56 16.13 22.00 15.96
N ALA A 57 15.85 20.70 15.76
CA ALA A 57 16.89 19.77 15.31
C ALA A 57 16.38 18.64 14.40
N LYS A 58 15.84 18.97 13.23
CA LYS A 58 15.87 18.05 12.06
C LYS A 58 17.27 18.01 11.47
N ALA A 59 18.23 17.49 12.23
CA ALA A 59 19.44 16.94 11.64
C ALA A 59 19.12 15.50 11.27
N SER A 60 19.13 15.20 9.97
CA SER A 60 19.38 13.84 9.49
C SER A 60 20.74 13.44 10.04
N PHE A 61 20.77 12.97 11.28
CA PHE A 61 21.92 12.27 11.80
C PHE A 61 21.88 10.91 11.13
N SER A 62 22.58 10.81 10.02
CA SER A 62 23.24 9.57 9.64
C SER A 62 23.77 8.88 10.90
N LEU A 63 23.24 7.70 11.18
CA LEU A 63 23.46 6.92 12.39
C LEU A 63 24.85 7.12 13.02
N VAL A 64 24.89 7.81 14.17
CA VAL A 64 26.08 7.99 15.01
C VAL A 64 26.04 6.96 16.13
N LEU A 65 26.84 5.89 16.03
CA LEU A 65 26.98 4.93 17.12
C LEU A 65 28.11 5.38 18.06
N THR A 66 27.82 5.47 19.37
CA THR A 66 28.77 5.81 20.44
C THR A 66 28.60 4.88 21.65
N THR A 67 29.49 4.94 22.64
CA THR A 67 29.45 4.10 23.85
C THR A 67 28.48 4.63 24.92
N LEU A 68 27.85 3.72 25.69
CA LEU A 68 26.91 4.02 26.79
C LEU A 68 27.49 4.98 27.85
N ASP A 69 28.77 4.84 28.20
CA ASP A 69 29.45 5.74 29.14
C ASP A 69 29.52 7.20 28.64
N THR A 70 29.53 7.37 27.32
CA THR A 70 29.49 8.70 26.68
C THR A 70 28.09 9.28 26.77
N ILE A 71 27.05 8.44 26.59
CA ILE A 71 25.64 8.85 26.69
C ILE A 71 25.29 9.29 28.12
N ALA A 72 25.79 8.59 29.14
CA ALA A 72 25.51 8.88 30.55
C ALA A 72 26.05 10.24 31.04
N GLN A 73 26.97 10.89 30.32
CA GLN A 73 27.42 12.26 30.63
C GLN A 73 26.41 13.35 30.20
N PHE A 74 25.40 12.99 29.41
CA PHE A 74 24.41 13.92 28.87
C PHE A 74 23.04 13.72 29.54
N SER A 75 22.86 14.26 30.75
CA SER A 75 21.64 14.09 31.54
C SER A 75 20.39 14.77 30.98
N ASP A 76 20.54 15.68 30.01
CA ASP A 76 19.43 16.48 29.43
C ASP A 76 19.20 16.21 27.93
N VAL A 77 19.83 15.18 27.35
CA VAL A 77 19.68 14.86 25.92
C VAL A 77 18.76 13.65 25.75
N ARG A 78 17.56 13.85 25.18
CA ARG A 78 16.76 12.73 24.65
C ARG A 78 17.46 12.18 23.42
N LEU A 79 18.11 11.03 23.57
CA LEU A 79 18.89 10.35 22.52
C LEU A 79 18.14 9.09 22.06
N SER A 80 18.01 8.92 20.73
CA SER A 80 17.60 7.64 20.15
C SER A 80 18.72 6.62 20.35
N LEU A 81 18.42 5.50 21.02
CA LEU A 81 19.39 4.45 21.29
C LEU A 81 19.43 3.48 20.10
N GLY A 82 20.43 3.62 19.23
CA GLY A 82 20.71 2.62 18.20
C GLY A 82 21.29 1.37 18.83
N ILE A 83 20.48 0.32 19.04
CA ILE A 83 20.96 -0.94 19.62
C ILE A 83 21.67 -1.76 18.53
N LYS A 84 22.99 -1.89 18.64
CA LYS A 84 23.77 -2.82 17.81
C LYS A 84 23.50 -4.24 18.26
N ILE A 85 22.61 -4.93 17.56
CA ILE A 85 22.43 -6.37 17.76
C ILE A 85 23.45 -7.09 16.87
N ASP A 86 24.25 -7.98 17.46
CA ASP A 86 25.19 -8.81 16.70
C ASP A 86 24.42 -9.62 15.64
N PRO A 87 24.70 -9.46 14.34
CA PRO A 87 24.02 -10.23 13.30
C PRO A 87 24.15 -11.74 13.55
N GLN A 88 25.27 -12.23 14.12
CA GLN A 88 25.42 -13.65 14.43
C GLN A 88 24.49 -14.13 15.56
N TYR A 89 24.08 -13.24 16.46
CA TYR A 89 23.13 -13.53 17.54
C TYR A 89 21.68 -13.68 17.03
N LEU A 90 21.33 -12.96 15.93
CA LEU A 90 20.04 -13.04 15.25
C LEU A 90 20.00 -14.16 14.19
N ILE A 91 21.08 -14.31 13.41
CA ILE A 91 21.18 -15.22 12.26
C ILE A 91 21.39 -16.68 12.71
N SER A 92 21.86 -16.92 13.94
CA SER A 92 22.00 -18.28 14.48
C SER A 92 20.66 -19.01 14.69
N SER A 93 19.54 -18.29 14.70
CA SER A 93 18.19 -18.86 14.72
C SER A 93 17.47 -18.57 13.40
N MET A 94 17.30 -19.58 12.55
CA MET A 94 16.42 -19.50 11.36
C MET A 94 14.92 -19.36 11.72
N ASP A 95 14.57 -19.27 13.01
CA ASP A 95 13.20 -19.07 13.50
C ASP A 95 12.96 -17.61 13.91
N MET A 96 12.15 -16.90 13.11
CA MET A 96 11.76 -15.51 13.31
C MET A 96 11.05 -15.26 14.66
N LYS A 97 10.45 -16.28 15.29
CA LYS A 97 9.84 -16.15 16.63
C LYS A 97 10.88 -16.03 17.74
N GLU A 98 12.01 -16.71 17.59
CA GLU A 98 13.10 -16.68 18.58
C GLU A 98 13.90 -15.39 18.47
N VAL A 99 14.16 -14.94 17.24
CA VAL A 99 14.69 -13.61 16.93
C VAL A 99 13.84 -12.52 17.59
N ARG A 100 12.51 -12.59 17.42
CA ARG A 100 11.56 -11.64 18.04
C ARG A 100 11.63 -11.64 19.57
N LYS A 101 11.71 -12.81 20.19
CA LYS A 101 11.79 -12.93 21.66
C LYS A 101 13.11 -12.37 22.22
N LYS A 102 14.21 -12.55 21.50
CA LYS A 102 15.52 -11.98 21.84
C LYS A 102 15.51 -10.45 21.72
N LEU A 103 14.89 -9.91 20.67
CA LEU A 103 14.71 -8.47 20.48
C LEU A 103 13.86 -7.84 21.61
N GLN A 104 12.77 -8.52 22.01
CA GLN A 104 11.93 -8.08 23.14
C GLN A 104 12.67 -8.10 24.49
N GLY A 105 13.58 -9.04 24.70
CA GLY A 105 14.41 -9.08 25.91
C GLY A 105 15.40 -7.92 25.97
N VAL A 106 16.00 -7.59 24.82
CA VAL A 106 16.92 -6.45 24.67
C VAL A 106 16.18 -5.12 24.84
N GLU A 107 14.94 -5.03 24.38
CA GLU A 107 14.05 -3.88 24.57
C GLU A 107 13.70 -3.66 26.05
N ALA A 108 13.34 -4.73 26.77
CA ALA A 108 13.05 -4.66 28.21
C ALA A 108 14.27 -4.24 29.04
N GLU A 109 15.46 -4.73 28.70
CA GLU A 109 16.72 -4.36 29.36
C GLU A 109 17.09 -2.88 29.06
N ALA A 110 16.89 -2.43 27.82
CA ALA A 110 17.06 -1.02 27.45
C ALA A 110 16.07 -0.10 28.18
N GLN A 111 14.83 -0.57 28.41
CA GLN A 111 13.80 0.18 29.11
C GLN A 111 14.09 0.30 30.62
N ASP A 112 14.56 -0.77 31.26
CA ASP A 112 14.97 -0.76 32.67
C ASP A 112 16.13 0.22 32.92
N ILE A 113 17.15 0.21 32.04
CA ILE A 113 18.31 1.12 32.13
C ILE A 113 17.92 2.58 31.89
N THR A 114 16.90 2.84 31.07
CA THR A 114 16.44 4.20 30.77
C THR A 114 15.59 4.79 31.88
N LEU A 115 14.77 3.96 32.54
CA LEU A 115 14.00 4.34 33.72
C LEU A 115 14.92 4.65 34.92
N GLU A 116 16.03 3.91 35.07
CA GLU A 116 16.99 4.12 36.16
C GLU A 116 17.77 5.44 36.04
N ASN A 117 17.95 5.96 34.83
CA ASN A 117 18.67 7.21 34.55
C ASN A 117 17.75 8.44 34.34
N GLY A 118 16.48 8.37 34.76
CA GLY A 118 15.54 9.51 34.73
C GLY A 118 14.91 9.79 33.36
N GLY A 119 15.11 8.92 32.37
CA GLY A 119 14.46 9.01 31.07
C GLY A 119 12.97 8.66 31.16
N LYS A 120 12.13 9.40 30.43
CA LYS A 120 10.72 9.04 30.22
C LYS A 120 10.60 8.26 28.92
N ASP A 121 9.98 7.08 29.03
CA ASP A 121 9.30 6.31 27.97
C ASP A 121 10.07 6.22 26.64
N ILE A 122 10.88 5.17 26.48
CA ILE A 122 11.34 4.76 25.15
C ILE A 122 10.15 4.10 24.45
N ARG A 123 9.57 4.81 23.49
CA ARG A 123 8.62 4.22 22.53
C ARG A 123 9.38 3.88 21.27
N ILE A 124 10.03 2.72 21.26
CA ILE A 124 10.57 2.14 20.02
C ILE A 124 9.36 1.59 19.25
N PHE A 125 8.75 2.48 18.47
CA PHE A 125 7.74 2.19 17.46
C PHE A 125 6.42 1.52 17.88
N ASP A 126 5.40 1.98 17.19
CA ASP A 126 4.05 1.44 17.13
C ASP A 126 4.04 -0.06 16.82
N ALA A 127 4.25 -0.93 17.80
CA ALA A 127 4.07 -2.38 17.61
C ALA A 127 2.66 -2.74 17.14
N ILE A 128 1.69 -1.84 17.36
CA ILE A 128 0.34 -1.90 16.82
C ILE A 128 0.31 -1.39 15.38
N GLY A 129 0.93 -0.24 15.09
CA GLY A 129 1.01 0.37 13.74
C GLY A 129 1.81 -0.46 12.74
N ASP A 130 2.97 -0.97 13.12
CA ASP A 130 3.80 -1.89 12.32
C ASP A 130 3.17 -3.27 12.19
N PHE A 131 2.45 -3.74 13.21
CA PHE A 131 1.63 -4.94 13.07
C PHE A 131 0.50 -4.70 12.07
N PHE A 132 -0.14 -3.51 12.09
CA PHE A 132 -1.14 -3.14 11.11
C PHE A 132 -0.54 -3.00 9.71
N PHE A 133 0.58 -2.30 9.52
CA PHE A 133 1.22 -2.11 8.20
C PHE A 133 1.80 -3.41 7.63
N ASN A 134 2.49 -4.23 8.43
CA ASN A 134 3.02 -5.51 7.96
C ASN A 134 1.91 -6.56 7.78
N SER A 135 0.88 -6.57 8.64
CA SER A 135 -0.31 -7.40 8.40
C SER A 135 -1.09 -6.89 7.19
N PHE A 136 -1.17 -5.57 6.95
CA PHE A 136 -1.82 -4.96 5.79
C PHE A 136 -1.08 -5.27 4.49
N SER A 137 0.26 -5.24 4.48
CA SER A 137 1.09 -5.64 3.34
C SER A 137 0.96 -7.14 3.03
N ALA A 138 0.97 -8.00 4.06
CA ALA A 138 0.75 -9.43 3.88
C ALA A 138 -0.69 -9.76 3.44
N VAL A 139 -1.70 -9.07 4.02
CA VAL A 139 -3.11 -9.23 3.68
C VAL A 139 -3.42 -8.69 2.28
N SER A 140 -2.83 -7.56 1.87
CA SER A 140 -3.00 -7.01 0.52
C SER A 140 -2.44 -7.97 -0.54
N THR A 141 -1.26 -8.54 -0.31
CA THR A 141 -0.70 -9.60 -1.18
C THR A 141 -1.65 -10.80 -1.29
N LEU A 142 -2.23 -11.23 -0.16
CA LEU A 142 -3.22 -12.32 -0.16
C LEU A 142 -4.52 -11.95 -0.87
N ILE A 143 -4.98 -10.70 -0.79
CA ILE A 143 -6.18 -10.21 -1.49
C ILE A 143 -6.04 -10.34 -3.01
N PHE A 144 -4.85 -10.08 -3.55
CA PHE A 144 -4.60 -10.23 -4.99
C PHE A 144 -4.26 -11.67 -5.40
N ALA A 145 -3.59 -12.45 -4.54
CA ALA A 145 -3.21 -13.83 -4.84
C ALA A 145 -4.40 -14.81 -4.75
N LEU A 146 -5.32 -14.62 -3.80
CA LEU A 146 -6.41 -15.56 -3.52
C LEU A 146 -7.36 -15.76 -4.73
N PRO A 147 -7.83 -14.72 -5.44
CA PRO A 147 -8.64 -14.87 -6.64
C PRO A 147 -7.93 -15.72 -7.71
N VAL A 148 -6.63 -15.51 -7.90
CA VAL A 148 -5.81 -16.24 -8.88
C VAL A 148 -5.69 -17.72 -8.48
N ILE A 149 -5.43 -18.02 -7.21
CA ILE A 149 -5.32 -19.40 -6.71
C ILE A 149 -6.66 -20.13 -6.87
N VAL A 150 -7.77 -19.49 -6.49
CA VAL A 150 -9.11 -20.09 -6.63
C VAL A 150 -9.45 -20.32 -8.11
N MET A 151 -9.07 -19.39 -8.98
CA MET A 151 -9.22 -19.54 -10.41
C MET A 151 -8.39 -20.69 -10.97
N GLY A 152 -7.12 -20.82 -10.55
CA GLY A 152 -6.27 -21.96 -10.90
C GLY A 152 -6.88 -23.30 -10.45
N ALA A 153 -7.43 -23.35 -9.23
CA ALA A 153 -8.14 -24.52 -8.72
C ALA A 153 -9.38 -24.86 -9.57
N TYR A 154 -10.14 -23.83 -9.97
CA TYR A 154 -11.33 -23.98 -10.80
C TYR A 154 -11.00 -24.48 -12.20
N LEU A 155 -10.00 -23.89 -12.85
CA LEU A 155 -9.49 -24.30 -14.16
C LEU A 155 -9.03 -25.75 -14.13
N SER A 156 -8.23 -26.10 -13.12
CA SER A 156 -7.77 -27.47 -12.90
C SER A 156 -8.95 -28.44 -12.77
N LYS A 157 -9.97 -28.08 -11.98
CA LYS A 157 -11.17 -28.89 -11.82
C LYS A 157 -11.91 -29.09 -13.14
N VAL A 158 -12.11 -28.04 -13.94
CA VAL A 158 -12.80 -28.14 -15.23
C VAL A 158 -12.01 -29.01 -16.22
N GLY A 159 -10.68 -28.82 -16.30
CA GLY A 159 -9.81 -29.63 -17.15
C GLY A 159 -9.85 -31.12 -16.79
N ILE A 160 -9.63 -31.44 -15.50
CA ILE A 160 -9.70 -32.81 -14.98
C ILE A 160 -11.08 -33.42 -15.19
N GLU A 161 -12.15 -32.64 -15.02
CA GLU A 161 -13.53 -33.10 -15.24
C GLU A 161 -13.75 -33.51 -16.70
N ILE A 162 -13.27 -32.71 -17.67
CA ILE A 162 -13.38 -33.01 -19.11
C ILE A 162 -12.58 -34.27 -19.45
N GLU A 163 -11.30 -34.32 -19.07
CA GLU A 163 -10.40 -35.43 -19.38
C GLU A 163 -10.93 -36.77 -18.82
N LEU A 164 -11.35 -36.76 -17.57
CA LEU A 164 -11.91 -37.95 -16.92
C LEU A 164 -13.21 -38.42 -17.56
N PHE A 165 -14.04 -37.52 -18.07
CA PHE A 165 -15.26 -37.89 -18.77
C PHE A 165 -15.03 -38.41 -20.17
N GLU A 166 -13.97 -37.97 -20.86
CA GLU A 166 -13.56 -38.53 -22.14
C GLU A 166 -13.01 -39.96 -21.95
N ARG A 167 -12.20 -40.17 -20.91
CA ARG A 167 -11.59 -41.47 -20.58
C ARG A 167 -12.47 -42.39 -19.71
N ARG A 168 -13.71 -41.99 -19.39
CA ARG A 168 -14.62 -42.75 -18.51
C ARG A 168 -14.83 -44.21 -18.93
N ARG A 169 -14.80 -44.48 -20.24
CA ARG A 169 -14.98 -45.83 -20.80
C ARG A 169 -13.81 -46.75 -20.47
N GLU A 170 -12.60 -46.22 -20.39
CA GLU A 170 -11.40 -46.95 -19.96
C GLU A 170 -11.55 -47.44 -18.52
N PHE A 171 -11.99 -46.56 -17.62
CA PHE A 171 -12.29 -46.90 -16.23
C PHE A 171 -13.44 -47.91 -16.10
N GLY A 172 -14.39 -47.91 -17.03
CA GLY A 172 -15.46 -48.91 -17.16
C GLY A 172 -14.93 -50.28 -17.57
N ILE A 173 -14.06 -50.32 -18.58
CA ILE A 173 -13.42 -51.57 -19.06
C ILE A 173 -12.52 -52.18 -17.99
N LEU A 174 -11.76 -51.35 -17.26
CA LEU A 174 -10.97 -51.81 -16.11
C LEU A 174 -11.86 -52.42 -15.02
N ARG A 175 -13.02 -51.81 -14.75
CA ARG A 175 -14.00 -52.34 -13.79
C ARG A 175 -14.60 -53.67 -14.24
N ILE A 176 -14.81 -53.89 -15.55
CA ILE A 176 -15.23 -55.20 -16.10
C ILE A 176 -14.17 -56.26 -15.84
N ARG A 177 -12.90 -55.91 -16.01
CA ARG A 177 -11.77 -56.83 -15.75
C ARG A 177 -11.49 -57.08 -14.25
N GLY A 178 -12.37 -56.58 -13.36
CA GLY A 178 -12.25 -56.80 -11.91
C GLY A 178 -11.37 -55.81 -11.17
N ALA A 179 -10.93 -54.71 -11.81
CA ALA A 179 -10.12 -53.70 -11.13
C ALA A 179 -10.91 -53.03 -9.99
N THR A 180 -10.27 -52.93 -8.82
CA THR A 180 -10.89 -52.29 -7.64
C THR A 180 -10.94 -50.77 -7.77
N ASN A 181 -11.79 -50.11 -6.98
CA ASN A 181 -11.83 -48.64 -6.90
C ASN A 181 -10.46 -48.06 -6.52
N LEU A 182 -9.73 -48.73 -5.62
CA LEU A 182 -8.42 -48.30 -5.16
C LEU A 182 -7.36 -48.38 -6.27
N GLN A 183 -7.36 -49.44 -7.08
CA GLN A 183 -6.43 -49.57 -8.22
C GLN A 183 -6.66 -48.47 -9.26
N ARG A 184 -7.92 -48.16 -9.58
CA ARG A 184 -8.28 -47.08 -10.50
C ARG A 184 -7.92 -45.69 -9.94
N PHE A 185 -8.13 -45.47 -8.64
CA PHE A 185 -7.73 -44.24 -7.98
C PHE A 185 -6.21 -44.06 -7.93
N LYS A 186 -5.45 -45.12 -7.66
CA LYS A 186 -3.98 -45.09 -7.66
C LYS A 186 -3.41 -44.72 -9.02
N LEU A 187 -3.99 -45.24 -10.10
CA LEU A 187 -3.59 -44.87 -11.46
C LEU A 187 -3.73 -43.36 -11.69
N LEU A 188 -4.89 -42.81 -11.30
CA LEU A 188 -5.19 -41.40 -11.42
C LEU A 188 -4.33 -40.52 -10.50
N LEU A 189 -3.98 -41.04 -9.32
CA LEU A 189 -3.10 -40.36 -8.37
C LEU A 189 -1.67 -40.26 -8.90
N MET A 190 -1.16 -41.31 -9.54
CA MET A 190 0.17 -41.29 -10.18
C MET A 190 0.23 -40.29 -11.32
N GLU A 191 -0.80 -40.27 -12.17
CA GLU A 191 -0.93 -39.28 -13.25
C GLU A 191 -0.99 -37.85 -12.70
N GLY A 192 -1.79 -37.66 -11.65
CA GLY A 192 -1.91 -36.39 -10.94
C GLY A 192 -0.62 -35.88 -10.30
N LEU A 193 0.19 -36.77 -9.72
CA LEU A 193 1.49 -36.39 -9.14
C LEU A 193 2.44 -35.89 -10.21
N VAL A 194 2.47 -36.52 -11.39
CA VAL A 194 3.30 -36.07 -12.51
C VAL A 194 2.87 -34.68 -12.96
N TYR A 195 1.57 -34.45 -13.15
CA TYR A 195 1.05 -33.13 -13.52
C TYR A 195 1.32 -32.07 -12.44
N GLY A 196 1.14 -32.42 -11.16
CA GLY A 196 1.38 -31.52 -10.04
C GLY A 196 2.85 -31.09 -9.94
N ILE A 197 3.79 -32.03 -10.07
CA ILE A 197 5.23 -31.75 -10.03
C ILE A 197 5.65 -30.91 -11.22
N LEU A 198 5.31 -31.33 -12.45
CA LEU A 198 5.68 -30.58 -13.65
C LEU A 198 5.05 -29.19 -13.67
N GLY A 199 3.77 -29.08 -13.28
CA GLY A 199 3.07 -27.81 -13.17
C GLY A 199 3.69 -26.87 -12.13
N GLY A 200 4.12 -27.41 -10.98
CA GLY A 200 4.79 -26.63 -9.94
C GLY A 200 6.16 -26.12 -10.36
N ILE A 201 6.96 -26.96 -11.04
CA ILE A 201 8.27 -26.57 -11.57
C ILE A 201 8.11 -25.49 -12.65
N ILE A 202 7.25 -25.74 -13.65
CA ILE A 202 7.03 -24.79 -14.75
C ILE A 202 6.44 -23.48 -14.22
N GLY A 203 5.46 -23.57 -13.32
CA GLY A 203 4.85 -22.39 -12.70
C GLY A 203 5.83 -21.56 -11.89
N TYR A 204 6.73 -22.21 -11.13
CA TYR A 204 7.79 -21.51 -10.40
C TYR A 204 8.77 -20.80 -11.35
N LEU A 205 9.28 -21.51 -12.37
CA LEU A 205 10.24 -20.93 -13.32
C LEU A 205 9.64 -19.77 -14.12
N LEU A 206 8.38 -19.87 -14.54
CA LEU A 206 7.70 -18.78 -15.23
C LEU A 206 7.39 -17.61 -14.31
N GLY A 207 6.99 -17.87 -13.06
CA GLY A 207 6.77 -16.84 -12.06
C GLY A 207 8.05 -16.04 -11.78
N GLU A 208 9.16 -16.75 -11.64
CA GLU A 208 10.49 -16.16 -11.44
C GLU A 208 10.92 -15.30 -12.63
N LEU A 209 10.72 -15.82 -13.85
CA LEU A 209 11.02 -15.09 -15.08
C LEU A 209 10.20 -13.80 -15.18
N ILE A 210 8.91 -13.85 -14.87
CA ILE A 210 8.04 -12.67 -14.88
C ILE A 210 8.48 -11.68 -13.80
N ALA A 211 8.78 -12.15 -12.59
CA ALA A 211 9.27 -11.30 -11.50
C ALA A 211 10.57 -10.58 -11.88
N TYR A 212 11.51 -11.31 -12.50
CA TYR A 212 12.76 -10.74 -13.01
C TYR A 212 12.51 -9.67 -14.09
N LEU A 213 11.68 -9.97 -15.09
CA LEU A 213 11.36 -9.01 -16.16
C LEU A 213 10.60 -7.78 -15.65
N SER A 214 9.70 -7.97 -14.69
CA SER A 214 8.99 -6.86 -14.05
C SER A 214 9.93 -5.94 -13.29
N ASN A 215 10.94 -6.48 -12.60
CA ASN A 215 11.91 -5.66 -11.89
C ASN A 215 12.77 -4.81 -12.86
N ASP A 216 13.30 -5.44 -13.90
CA ASP A 216 14.18 -4.80 -14.88
C ASP A 216 13.48 -3.70 -15.70
N SER A 217 12.23 -3.95 -16.10
CA SER A 217 11.50 -3.07 -17.03
C SER A 217 10.52 -2.08 -16.40
N LEU A 218 9.98 -2.35 -15.20
CA LEU A 218 8.87 -1.54 -14.64
C LEU A 218 9.26 -0.75 -13.38
N PHE A 219 10.09 -1.32 -12.51
CA PHE A 219 10.27 -0.76 -11.17
C PHE A 219 11.65 -0.12 -10.96
N HIS A 220 12.69 -0.52 -11.71
CA HIS A 220 14.07 -0.02 -11.55
C HIS A 220 14.55 0.04 -10.07
N LEU A 221 13.99 -0.80 -9.20
CA LEU A 221 14.25 -0.73 -7.77
C LEU A 221 15.63 -1.34 -7.49
N PRO A 222 16.59 -0.58 -6.94
CA PRO A 222 17.95 -1.06 -6.71
C PRO A 222 18.07 -2.15 -5.62
N PHE A 223 16.96 -2.51 -4.95
CA PHE A 223 16.95 -3.38 -3.77
C PHE A 223 16.13 -4.68 -3.93
N PHE A 224 15.67 -5.03 -5.14
CA PHE A 224 14.92 -6.28 -5.33
C PHE A 224 15.87 -7.48 -5.47
N VAL A 225 16.23 -8.08 -4.34
CA VAL A 225 17.00 -9.32 -4.32
C VAL A 225 16.04 -10.48 -4.56
N LEU A 226 16.05 -11.03 -5.77
CA LEU A 226 15.36 -12.27 -6.08
C LEU A 226 16.06 -13.40 -5.31
N ASP A 227 15.49 -13.82 -4.17
CA ASP A 227 16.04 -14.90 -3.36
C ASP A 227 15.65 -16.26 -3.98
N TRP A 228 16.62 -16.90 -4.64
CA TRP A 228 16.50 -18.23 -5.23
C TRP A 228 16.49 -19.32 -4.14
N GLY A 229 15.51 -19.25 -3.25
CA GLY A 229 15.32 -20.22 -2.19
C GLY A 229 14.73 -21.52 -2.75
N PHE A 230 15.47 -22.63 -2.63
CA PHE A 230 14.96 -23.97 -2.97
C PHE A 230 13.66 -24.33 -2.23
N GLN A 231 13.44 -23.71 -1.06
CA GLN A 231 12.19 -23.78 -0.31
C GLN A 231 10.96 -23.31 -1.12
N TYR A 232 11.08 -22.26 -1.93
CA TYR A 232 9.96 -21.72 -2.71
C TYR A 232 9.55 -22.65 -3.86
N LEU A 233 10.52 -23.34 -4.48
CA LEU A 233 10.25 -24.39 -5.45
C LEU A 233 9.46 -25.55 -4.82
N ILE A 234 9.87 -26.00 -3.63
CA ILE A 234 9.15 -27.06 -2.90
C ILE A 234 7.72 -26.62 -2.57
N ILE A 235 7.55 -25.38 -2.09
CA ILE A 235 6.24 -24.82 -1.76
C ILE A 235 5.36 -24.75 -3.02
N SER A 236 5.89 -24.30 -4.16
CA SER A 236 5.16 -24.27 -5.44
C SER A 236 4.66 -25.65 -5.86
N ILE A 237 5.54 -26.66 -5.80
CA ILE A 237 5.19 -28.05 -6.11
C ILE A 237 4.13 -28.57 -5.12
N ALA A 238 4.28 -28.29 -3.83
CA ALA A 238 3.33 -28.71 -2.81
C ALA A 238 1.95 -28.07 -3.04
N ILE A 239 1.90 -26.78 -3.39
CA ILE A 239 0.64 -26.08 -3.70
C ILE A 239 0.00 -26.68 -4.96
N SER A 240 0.77 -26.89 -6.03
CA SER A 240 0.28 -27.46 -7.29
C SER A 240 -0.34 -28.86 -7.10
N ILE A 241 0.35 -29.74 -6.39
CA ILE A 241 -0.15 -31.07 -6.02
C ILE A 241 -1.42 -30.95 -5.17
N SER A 242 -1.43 -30.04 -4.19
CA SER A 242 -2.59 -29.84 -3.31
C SER A 242 -3.83 -29.39 -4.10
N LEU A 243 -3.65 -28.43 -5.01
CA LEU A 243 -4.71 -27.93 -5.88
C LEU A 243 -5.25 -29.02 -6.81
N PHE A 244 -4.37 -29.86 -7.38
CA PHE A 244 -4.78 -31.00 -8.19
C PHE A 244 -5.70 -31.95 -7.41
N PHE A 245 -5.33 -32.32 -6.18
CA PHE A 245 -6.14 -33.23 -5.37
C PHE A 245 -7.48 -32.63 -4.96
N ILE A 246 -7.49 -31.34 -4.59
CA ILE A 246 -8.74 -30.62 -4.28
C ILE A 246 -9.67 -30.61 -5.51
N ALA A 247 -9.12 -30.33 -6.69
CA ALA A 247 -9.84 -30.32 -7.95
C ALA A 247 -10.37 -31.71 -8.34
N LEU A 248 -9.59 -32.76 -8.10
CA LEU A 248 -9.90 -34.14 -8.47
C LEU A 248 -11.06 -34.75 -7.66
N TYR A 249 -11.23 -34.35 -6.40
CA TYR A 249 -12.16 -35.02 -5.46
C TYR A 249 -13.59 -35.18 -6.00
N LYS A 250 -14.18 -34.09 -6.51
CA LYS A 250 -15.56 -34.08 -7.05
C LYS A 250 -15.73 -34.95 -8.31
N PRO A 251 -14.95 -34.76 -9.39
CA PRO A 251 -15.10 -35.56 -10.61
C PRO A 251 -14.80 -37.04 -10.38
N TRP A 252 -13.79 -37.38 -9.55
CA TRP A 252 -13.52 -38.78 -9.17
C TRP A 252 -14.72 -39.43 -8.48
N LYS A 253 -15.28 -38.78 -7.46
CA LYS A 253 -16.43 -39.32 -6.71
C LYS A 253 -17.61 -39.59 -7.65
N LYS A 254 -17.81 -38.73 -8.65
CA LYS A 254 -18.86 -38.91 -9.65
C LYS A 254 -18.62 -40.16 -10.50
N ILE A 255 -17.41 -40.38 -11.02
CA ILE A 255 -17.09 -41.56 -11.84
C ILE A 255 -17.10 -42.85 -11.02
N ALA A 256 -16.56 -42.82 -9.80
CA ALA A 256 -16.48 -44.00 -8.93
C ALA A 256 -17.86 -44.54 -8.54
N THR A 257 -18.84 -43.64 -8.34
CA THR A 257 -20.22 -44.02 -7.94
C THR A 257 -21.15 -44.28 -9.12
N THR A 258 -20.76 -43.90 -10.35
CA THR A 258 -21.58 -44.12 -11.54
C THR A 258 -21.71 -45.64 -11.85
N PRO A 259 -22.93 -46.15 -12.13
CA PRO A 259 -23.14 -47.53 -12.55
C PRO A 259 -22.31 -47.92 -13.79
N LEU A 260 -21.88 -49.19 -13.86
CA LEU A 260 -21.00 -49.67 -14.93
C LEU A 260 -21.60 -49.48 -16.34
N ILE A 261 -22.90 -49.76 -16.50
CA ILE A 261 -23.60 -49.61 -17.78
C ILE A 261 -23.60 -48.15 -18.27
N GLU A 262 -23.72 -47.18 -17.35
CA GLU A 262 -23.69 -45.74 -17.66
C GLU A 262 -22.28 -45.24 -18.01
N LEU A 263 -21.22 -45.89 -17.51
CA LEU A 263 -19.83 -45.54 -17.86
C LEU A 263 -19.47 -45.96 -19.30
N ILE A 264 -20.07 -47.04 -19.79
CA ILE A 264 -19.77 -47.62 -21.10
C ILE A 264 -20.77 -47.19 -22.16
N SER A 265 -21.98 -46.79 -21.77
CA SER A 265 -22.98 -46.32 -22.72
C SER A 265 -22.54 -45.03 -23.43
N HIS A 266 -22.74 -45.00 -24.75
CA HIS A 266 -22.48 -43.82 -25.57
C HIS A 266 -23.47 -42.68 -25.25
N TYR A 267 -24.66 -43.06 -24.77
CA TYR A 267 -25.71 -42.16 -24.28
C TYR A 267 -25.87 -42.33 -22.77
N SER A 268 -25.29 -41.43 -21.98
CA SER A 268 -25.54 -41.31 -20.55
C SER A 268 -26.06 -39.90 -20.27
N GLU A 269 -27.38 -39.78 -20.04
CA GLU A 269 -28.06 -38.50 -19.77
C GLU A 269 -27.67 -37.89 -18.41
N LYS A 270 -27.17 -38.73 -17.48
CA LYS A 270 -26.77 -38.32 -16.12
C LYS A 270 -25.55 -37.40 -16.09
N PHE A 271 -24.72 -37.41 -17.15
CA PHE A 271 -23.64 -36.44 -17.32
C PHE A 271 -24.10 -35.11 -17.94
N LYS A 272 -25.29 -35.05 -18.52
CA LYS A 272 -25.84 -33.86 -19.19
C LYS A 272 -26.63 -32.93 -18.28
N ASN A 273 -27.37 -33.47 -17.30
CA ASN A 273 -28.21 -32.64 -16.45
C ASN A 273 -27.40 -31.96 -15.35
N PRO A 274 -27.24 -30.63 -15.38
CA PRO A 274 -26.57 -29.91 -14.30
C PRO A 274 -27.47 -29.90 -13.06
N GLU A 275 -26.93 -30.21 -11.89
CA GLU A 275 -27.54 -29.83 -10.61
C GLU A 275 -27.44 -28.30 -10.48
N TYR A 276 -28.29 -27.59 -11.20
CA TYR A 276 -28.34 -26.13 -11.23
C TYR A 276 -29.57 -25.65 -10.46
N ASN A 277 -29.35 -24.74 -9.53
CA ASN A 277 -30.41 -24.10 -8.78
C ASN A 277 -30.34 -22.58 -9.03
N ALA A 278 -31.26 -22.08 -9.85
CA ALA A 278 -31.33 -20.68 -10.22
C ALA A 278 -31.51 -19.77 -9.00
N THR A 279 -32.33 -20.19 -8.03
CA THR A 279 -32.63 -19.39 -6.85
C THR A 279 -31.40 -19.15 -5.99
N LYS A 280 -30.53 -20.16 -5.85
CA LYS A 280 -29.26 -20.01 -5.13
C LYS A 280 -28.34 -19.00 -5.81
N ASP A 281 -28.18 -19.13 -7.12
CA ASP A 281 -27.28 -18.25 -7.86
C ASP A 281 -27.82 -16.79 -7.86
N ILE A 282 -29.14 -16.59 -7.97
CA ILE A 282 -29.78 -15.26 -7.86
C ILE A 282 -29.52 -14.64 -6.48
N VAL A 283 -29.76 -15.41 -5.41
CA VAL A 283 -29.56 -14.92 -4.03
C VAL A 283 -28.08 -14.59 -3.81
N THR A 284 -27.15 -15.44 -4.25
CA THR A 284 -25.71 -15.16 -4.07
C THR A 284 -25.27 -13.91 -4.82
N VAL A 285 -25.67 -13.72 -6.07
CA VAL A 285 -25.31 -12.53 -6.85
C VAL A 285 -25.96 -11.29 -6.24
N GLY A 286 -27.22 -11.37 -5.84
CA GLY A 286 -27.92 -10.28 -5.16
C GLY A 286 -27.22 -9.85 -3.87
N VAL A 287 -26.92 -10.80 -2.97
CA VAL A 287 -26.22 -10.54 -1.70
C VAL A 287 -24.85 -9.90 -1.94
N MET A 288 -24.07 -10.41 -2.90
CA MET A 288 -22.72 -9.86 -3.19
C MET A 288 -22.78 -8.44 -3.74
N TRP A 289 -23.73 -8.14 -4.64
CA TRP A 289 -23.93 -6.77 -5.13
C TRP A 289 -24.42 -5.83 -4.03
N THR A 290 -25.42 -6.27 -3.24
CA THR A 290 -25.91 -5.49 -2.09
C THR A 290 -24.79 -5.19 -1.11
N TYR A 291 -23.97 -6.19 -0.79
CA TYR A 291 -22.83 -6.02 0.09
C TYR A 291 -21.77 -5.06 -0.47
N LEU A 292 -21.43 -5.16 -1.77
CA LEU A 292 -20.51 -4.25 -2.44
C LEU A 292 -21.02 -2.79 -2.42
N ILE A 293 -22.30 -2.59 -2.76
CA ILE A 293 -22.94 -1.26 -2.80
C ILE A 293 -23.01 -0.66 -1.39
N ILE A 294 -23.43 -1.44 -0.39
CA ILE A 294 -23.43 -1.00 1.01
C ILE A 294 -22.01 -0.65 1.46
N GLY A 295 -21.03 -1.49 1.13
CA GLY A 295 -19.62 -1.25 1.41
C GLY A 295 -19.12 0.10 0.89
N ILE A 296 -19.36 0.38 -0.40
CA ILE A 296 -18.99 1.64 -1.05
C ILE A 296 -19.73 2.82 -0.43
N TYR A 297 -21.04 2.67 -0.17
CA TYR A 297 -21.83 3.72 0.47
C TYR A 297 -21.27 4.06 1.86
N LEU A 298 -20.93 3.05 2.65
CA LEU A 298 -20.37 3.23 3.99
C LEU A 298 -18.95 3.81 3.95
N LEU A 299 -18.10 3.38 3.02
CA LEU A 299 -16.77 3.98 2.79
C LEU A 299 -16.87 5.49 2.56
N ASN A 300 -17.81 5.93 1.71
CA ASN A 300 -17.99 7.35 1.40
C ASN A 300 -18.56 8.18 2.57
N HIS A 301 -19.19 7.54 3.55
CA HIS A 301 -19.77 8.22 4.72
C HIS A 301 -18.94 8.01 6.00
N TYR A 302 -17.82 7.29 5.91
CA TYR A 302 -16.91 7.13 7.02
C TYR A 302 -16.13 8.43 7.20
N SER A 303 -16.45 9.20 8.24
CA SER A 303 -15.65 10.34 8.69
C SER A 303 -14.96 10.00 10.01
N ASN A 304 -13.70 10.45 10.17
CA ASN A 304 -12.91 10.27 11.40
C ASN A 304 -13.51 11.00 12.63
N THR A 305 -14.56 11.81 12.42
CA THR A 305 -15.27 12.58 13.45
C THR A 305 -16.05 11.69 14.42
N TYR A 306 -16.46 10.49 14.00
CA TYR A 306 -17.06 9.53 14.90
C TYR A 306 -15.94 8.87 15.70
N GLY A 307 -15.70 9.31 16.94
CA GLY A 307 -14.76 8.64 17.86
C GLY A 307 -15.14 7.17 18.15
N LEU A 308 -14.83 6.64 19.34
CA LEU A 308 -15.17 5.26 19.76
C LEU A 308 -16.68 4.98 19.96
N THR A 309 -17.55 5.57 19.16
CA THR A 309 -18.99 5.29 19.15
C THR A 309 -19.27 3.88 18.63
N LEU A 310 -20.32 3.24 19.14
CA LEU A 310 -20.74 1.90 18.70
C LEU A 310 -20.95 1.82 17.17
N ILE A 311 -21.44 2.92 16.57
CA ILE A 311 -21.68 3.03 15.13
C ILE A 311 -20.35 3.02 14.37
N ALA A 312 -19.34 3.79 14.79
CA ALA A 312 -18.01 3.79 14.18
C ALA A 312 -17.34 2.41 14.26
N ILE A 313 -17.49 1.71 15.38
CA ILE A 313 -16.96 0.35 15.56
C ILE A 313 -17.64 -0.64 14.60
N LEU A 314 -18.98 -0.59 14.49
CA LEU A 314 -19.72 -1.45 13.56
C LEU A 314 -19.38 -1.14 12.10
N LEU A 315 -19.21 0.14 11.75
CA LEU A 315 -18.75 0.57 10.43
C LEU A 315 -17.33 0.05 10.14
N GLY A 316 -16.40 0.21 11.08
CA GLY A 316 -15.05 -0.32 10.95
C GLY A 316 -15.03 -1.84 10.76
N ILE A 317 -15.85 -2.59 11.51
CA ILE A 317 -16.00 -4.05 11.31
C ILE A 317 -16.50 -4.36 9.90
N ILE A 318 -17.51 -3.64 9.40
CA ILE A 318 -18.03 -3.85 8.05
C ILE A 318 -16.95 -3.56 7.00
N LEU A 319 -16.18 -2.48 7.16
CA LEU A 319 -15.07 -2.13 6.26
C LEU A 319 -13.97 -3.19 6.25
N VAL A 320 -13.57 -3.69 7.43
CA VAL A 320 -12.60 -4.79 7.54
C VAL A 320 -13.14 -6.06 6.88
N THR A 321 -14.42 -6.40 7.11
CA THR A 321 -15.03 -7.55 6.45
C THR A 321 -15.07 -7.39 4.94
N LEU A 322 -15.22 -6.15 4.43
CA LEU A 322 -15.24 -5.85 3.01
C LEU A 322 -13.93 -6.28 2.36
N MET A 323 -12.79 -5.97 3.00
CA MET A 323 -11.46 -6.34 2.51
C MET A 323 -11.31 -7.86 2.38
N PHE A 324 -11.80 -8.64 3.33
CA PHE A 324 -11.73 -10.12 3.28
C PHE A 324 -12.76 -10.75 2.34
N MET A 325 -13.93 -10.14 2.20
CA MET A 325 -14.97 -10.59 1.27
C MET A 325 -14.67 -10.21 -0.18
N PHE A 326 -13.83 -9.19 -0.40
CA PHE A 326 -13.55 -8.68 -1.74
C PHE A 326 -12.97 -9.73 -2.71
N PRO A 327 -11.98 -10.55 -2.34
CA PRO A 327 -11.54 -11.68 -3.18
C PRO A 327 -12.66 -12.67 -3.52
N ILE A 328 -13.54 -12.93 -2.56
CA ILE A 328 -14.68 -13.83 -2.72
C ILE A 328 -15.69 -13.23 -3.71
N ILE A 329 -15.95 -11.92 -3.63
CA ILE A 329 -16.81 -11.19 -4.55
C ILE A 329 -16.25 -11.26 -5.98
N LEU A 330 -14.95 -11.00 -6.16
CA LEU A 330 -14.29 -11.09 -7.47
C LEU A 330 -14.43 -12.47 -8.12
N ILE A 331 -14.53 -13.55 -7.33
CA ILE A 331 -14.73 -14.91 -7.85
C ILE A 331 -16.23 -15.21 -8.09
N TYR A 332 -17.06 -14.99 -7.08
CA TYR A 332 -18.45 -15.43 -7.08
C TYR A 332 -19.35 -14.59 -7.98
N LEU A 333 -19.03 -13.30 -8.17
CA LEU A 333 -19.84 -12.41 -8.97
C LEU A 333 -19.76 -12.76 -10.46
N PRO A 334 -18.57 -12.92 -11.09
CA PRO A 334 -18.48 -13.45 -12.46
C PRO A 334 -19.04 -14.87 -12.59
N LEU A 335 -18.82 -15.74 -11.59
CA LEU A 335 -19.30 -17.13 -11.62
C LEU A 335 -20.83 -17.20 -11.60
N GLY A 336 -21.44 -16.50 -10.65
CA GLY A 336 -22.88 -16.45 -10.45
C GLY A 336 -23.58 -15.80 -11.64
N THR A 337 -23.10 -14.63 -12.09
CA THR A 337 -23.67 -13.93 -13.25
C THR A 337 -23.57 -14.77 -14.53
N THR A 338 -22.42 -15.39 -14.80
CA THR A 338 -22.26 -16.26 -15.97
C THR A 338 -23.21 -17.45 -15.92
N ARG A 339 -23.32 -18.11 -14.77
CA ARG A 339 -24.23 -19.26 -14.59
C ARG A 339 -25.70 -18.84 -14.68
N LEU A 340 -26.07 -17.67 -14.15
CA LEU A 340 -27.43 -17.12 -14.28
C LEU A 340 -27.80 -16.85 -15.73
N ILE A 341 -26.90 -16.23 -16.49
CA ILE A 341 -27.13 -15.90 -17.89
C ILE A 341 -27.23 -17.17 -18.73
N THR A 342 -26.33 -18.14 -18.52
CA THR A 342 -26.23 -19.35 -19.36
C THR A 342 -27.19 -20.49 -18.98
N LEU A 343 -27.44 -20.69 -17.68
CA LEU A 343 -28.24 -21.81 -17.15
C LEU A 343 -29.58 -21.35 -16.54
N GLY A 344 -29.65 -20.14 -15.99
CA GLY A 344 -30.85 -19.62 -15.30
C GLY A 344 -31.90 -19.03 -16.21
N PHE A 345 -31.49 -18.13 -17.11
CA PHE A 345 -32.39 -17.39 -18.00
C PHE A 345 -32.09 -17.70 -19.46
N PRO A 346 -32.53 -18.87 -19.98
CA PRO A 346 -32.20 -19.31 -21.34
C PRO A 346 -32.60 -18.30 -22.42
N LYS A 347 -33.63 -17.47 -22.18
CA LYS A 347 -34.05 -16.39 -23.09
C LYS A 347 -32.97 -15.32 -23.28
N VAL A 348 -32.31 -14.87 -22.21
CA VAL A 348 -31.27 -13.83 -22.28
C VAL A 348 -30.12 -14.32 -23.16
N TYR A 349 -29.71 -15.57 -22.94
CA TYR A 349 -28.66 -16.20 -23.73
C TYR A 349 -29.06 -16.41 -25.19
N GLU A 350 -30.31 -16.82 -25.46
CA GLU A 350 -30.81 -16.98 -26.85
C GLU A 350 -30.83 -15.68 -27.64
N ILE A 351 -31.09 -14.54 -26.98
CA ILE A 351 -31.03 -13.21 -27.60
C ILE A 351 -29.58 -12.88 -27.98
N ILE A 352 -28.64 -13.05 -27.04
CA ILE A 352 -27.21 -12.80 -27.29
C ILE A 352 -26.69 -13.71 -28.42
N ALA A 353 -26.97 -15.01 -28.33
CA ALA A 353 -26.57 -15.98 -29.34
C ALA A 353 -27.22 -15.69 -30.71
N GLY A 354 -28.47 -15.21 -30.72
CA GLY A 354 -29.17 -14.78 -31.93
C GLY A 354 -28.55 -13.55 -32.59
N GLY A 355 -28.08 -12.59 -31.78
CA GLY A 355 -27.34 -11.42 -32.26
C GLY A 355 -26.02 -11.83 -32.90
N VAL A 356 -25.22 -12.64 -32.20
CA VAL A 356 -23.94 -13.14 -32.70
C VAL A 356 -24.13 -14.05 -33.93
N SER A 357 -25.20 -14.86 -33.97
CA SER A 357 -25.46 -15.72 -35.11
C SER A 357 -25.78 -14.94 -36.38
N LYS A 358 -26.39 -13.76 -36.25
CA LYS A 358 -26.63 -12.86 -37.38
C LYS A 358 -25.32 -12.32 -37.97
N PHE A 359 -24.33 -12.05 -37.12
CA PHE A 359 -22.99 -11.64 -37.54
C PHE A 359 -22.21 -12.79 -38.21
N MET A 360 -22.25 -13.99 -37.61
CA MET A 360 -21.48 -15.17 -38.05
C MET A 360 -22.18 -16.01 -39.14
N ARG A 361 -23.36 -15.60 -39.62
CA ARG A 361 -24.17 -16.29 -40.64
C ARG A 361 -24.31 -17.81 -40.38
N THR A 362 -23.84 -18.65 -41.30
CA THR A 362 -23.97 -20.12 -41.27
C THR A 362 -23.29 -20.76 -40.06
N SER A 363 -22.16 -20.21 -39.60
CA SER A 363 -21.48 -20.67 -38.38
C SER A 363 -22.28 -20.32 -37.13
N GLY A 364 -23.05 -19.22 -37.18
CA GLY A 364 -23.89 -18.74 -36.10
C GLY A 364 -24.98 -19.72 -35.65
N ASP A 365 -25.68 -20.34 -36.60
CA ASP A 365 -26.71 -21.33 -36.30
C ASP A 365 -26.14 -22.62 -35.68
N ILE A 366 -24.91 -22.97 -36.07
CA ILE A 366 -24.18 -24.11 -35.51
C ILE A 366 -23.79 -23.80 -34.07
N VAL A 367 -23.27 -22.59 -33.79
CA VAL A 367 -22.93 -22.14 -32.44
C VAL A 367 -24.17 -22.13 -31.55
N LYS A 368 -25.29 -21.55 -32.01
CA LYS A 368 -26.56 -21.53 -31.26
C LYS A 368 -27.04 -22.94 -30.87
N LYS A 369 -26.95 -23.91 -31.79
CA LYS A 369 -27.30 -25.31 -31.52
C LYS A 369 -26.28 -26.02 -30.63
N SER A 370 -24.99 -25.75 -30.81
CA SER A 370 -23.90 -26.33 -30.01
C SER A 370 -24.00 -25.93 -28.55
N VAL A 371 -24.22 -24.63 -28.30
CA VAL A 371 -24.35 -24.11 -26.94
C VAL A 371 -25.56 -24.70 -26.22
N ARG A 372 -26.71 -24.79 -26.89
CA ARG A 372 -27.92 -25.40 -26.31
C ARG A 372 -27.72 -26.86 -25.91
N ARG A 373 -26.79 -27.59 -26.55
CA ARG A 373 -26.50 -29.00 -26.24
C ARG A 373 -25.68 -29.18 -24.96
N ASN A 374 -24.77 -28.25 -24.65
CA ASN A 374 -23.84 -28.34 -23.52
C ASN A 374 -23.69 -26.99 -22.78
N PRO A 375 -24.77 -26.44 -22.20
CA PRO A 375 -24.76 -25.10 -21.60
C PRO A 375 -23.79 -24.99 -20.41
N LYS A 376 -23.52 -26.09 -19.70
CA LYS A 376 -22.55 -26.13 -18.59
C LYS A 376 -21.12 -25.82 -19.06
N ASN A 377 -20.67 -26.43 -20.15
CA ASN A 377 -19.30 -26.21 -20.65
C ASN A 377 -19.14 -24.77 -21.14
N VAL A 378 -20.20 -24.23 -21.76
CA VAL A 378 -20.23 -22.83 -22.18
C VAL A 378 -20.21 -21.88 -20.99
N ALA A 379 -20.95 -22.19 -19.91
CA ALA A 379 -20.90 -21.42 -18.67
C ALA A 379 -19.50 -21.41 -18.04
N HIS A 380 -18.80 -22.54 -18.04
CA HIS A 380 -17.43 -22.63 -17.53
C HIS A 380 -16.46 -21.77 -18.36
N LEU A 381 -16.50 -21.89 -19.68
CA LEU A 381 -15.65 -21.10 -20.58
C LEU A 381 -15.94 -19.60 -20.48
N ALA A 382 -17.21 -19.22 -20.47
CA ALA A 382 -17.63 -17.84 -20.31
C ALA A 382 -17.19 -17.27 -18.95
N PHE A 383 -17.26 -18.06 -17.87
CA PHE A 383 -16.82 -17.63 -16.56
C PHE A 383 -15.32 -17.41 -16.54
N ILE A 384 -14.55 -18.32 -17.14
CA ILE A 384 -13.09 -18.21 -17.22
C ILE A 384 -12.69 -16.90 -17.90
N LEU A 385 -13.31 -16.61 -19.06
CA LEU A 385 -13.06 -15.37 -19.80
C LEU A 385 -13.51 -14.14 -19.02
N ALA A 386 -14.71 -14.17 -18.43
CA ALA A 386 -15.23 -13.06 -17.64
C ALA A 386 -14.33 -12.77 -16.44
N PHE A 387 -13.92 -13.81 -15.70
CA PHE A 387 -13.05 -13.68 -14.53
C PHE A 387 -11.69 -13.09 -14.91
N LEU A 388 -11.05 -13.60 -15.97
CA LEU A 388 -9.76 -13.09 -16.46
C LEU A 388 -9.86 -11.60 -16.81
N LEU A 389 -10.90 -11.21 -17.54
CA LEU A 389 -11.13 -9.81 -17.89
C LEU A 389 -11.37 -8.97 -16.63
N THR A 390 -12.26 -9.40 -15.74
CA THR A 390 -12.59 -8.64 -14.52
C THR A 390 -11.39 -8.45 -13.62
N LEU A 391 -10.56 -9.48 -13.44
CA LEU A 391 -9.38 -9.42 -12.59
C LEU A 391 -8.32 -8.50 -13.21
N SER A 392 -8.09 -8.62 -14.52
CA SER A 392 -7.14 -7.77 -15.24
C SER A 392 -7.56 -6.30 -15.22
N THR A 393 -8.84 -6.00 -15.51
CA THR A 393 -9.34 -4.62 -15.46
C THR A 393 -9.31 -4.07 -14.04
N PHE A 394 -9.61 -4.89 -13.03
CA PHE A 394 -9.56 -4.46 -11.64
C PHE A 394 -8.13 -4.08 -11.24
N ILE A 395 -7.15 -4.96 -11.45
CA ILE A 395 -5.75 -4.67 -11.13
C ILE A 395 -5.26 -3.44 -11.87
N SER A 396 -5.53 -3.34 -13.19
CA SER A 396 -5.10 -2.19 -13.99
C SER A 396 -5.70 -0.87 -13.50
N VAL A 397 -7.01 -0.84 -13.23
CA VAL A 397 -7.68 0.39 -12.76
C VAL A 397 -7.21 0.76 -11.36
N THR A 398 -6.99 -0.22 -10.47
CA THR A 398 -6.48 0.04 -9.12
C THR A 398 -5.05 0.58 -9.15
N VAL A 399 -4.16 0.02 -9.96
CA VAL A 399 -2.79 0.52 -10.11
C VAL A 399 -2.79 1.92 -10.70
N ASP A 400 -3.50 2.14 -11.82
CA ASP A 400 -3.62 3.45 -12.48
C ASP A 400 -4.23 4.52 -11.55
N SER A 401 -5.26 4.15 -10.77
CA SER A 401 -5.86 5.05 -9.78
C SER A 401 -4.91 5.36 -8.62
N GLN A 402 -4.11 4.39 -8.19
CA GLN A 402 -3.14 4.57 -7.11
C GLN A 402 -1.97 5.43 -7.56
N GLU A 403 -1.43 5.18 -8.76
CA GLU A 403 -0.40 6.01 -9.38
C GLU A 403 -0.89 7.44 -9.55
N LYS A 404 -2.09 7.64 -10.10
CA LYS A 404 -2.67 8.98 -10.24
C LYS A 404 -2.92 9.66 -8.90
N PHE A 405 -3.33 8.91 -7.88
CA PHE A 405 -3.50 9.45 -6.53
C PHE A 405 -2.15 9.90 -5.96
N THR A 406 -1.11 9.07 -6.06
CA THR A 406 0.25 9.42 -5.62
C THR A 406 0.78 10.63 -6.38
N GLU A 407 0.61 10.69 -7.70
CA GLU A 407 0.99 11.83 -8.53
C GLU A 407 0.32 13.13 -8.05
N ILE A 408 -1.01 13.11 -7.89
CA ILE A 408 -1.76 14.27 -7.38
C ILE A 408 -1.32 14.64 -5.96
N SER A 409 -1.06 13.66 -5.10
CA SER A 409 -0.57 13.89 -3.74
C SER A 409 0.82 14.54 -3.73
N GLU A 410 1.75 14.10 -4.59
CA GLU A 410 3.08 14.71 -4.76
C GLU A 410 2.95 16.16 -5.23
N VAL A 411 2.12 16.44 -6.25
CA VAL A 411 1.87 17.81 -6.73
C VAL A 411 1.33 18.71 -5.62
N ILE A 412 0.37 18.22 -4.83
CA ILE A 412 -0.20 18.99 -3.72
C ILE A 412 0.83 19.19 -2.60
N PHE A 413 1.62 18.16 -2.29
CA PHE A 413 2.60 18.23 -1.22
C PHE A 413 3.74 19.21 -1.55
N VAL A 414 4.27 19.14 -2.78
CA VAL A 414 5.34 20.02 -3.25
C VAL A 414 4.84 21.44 -3.49
N GLY A 415 3.63 21.63 -4.03
CA GLY A 415 2.99 22.94 -4.25
C GLY A 415 3.60 23.80 -5.37
N GLY A 416 4.92 23.89 -5.44
CA GLY A 416 5.72 24.55 -6.50
C GLY A 416 6.42 23.55 -7.42
N ASP A 417 7.60 23.91 -7.94
CA ASP A 417 8.48 22.97 -8.66
C ASP A 417 9.33 22.16 -7.67
N PHE A 418 9.76 22.81 -6.59
CA PHE A 418 10.48 22.22 -5.48
C PHE A 418 9.89 22.68 -4.15
N ASN A 419 9.90 21.80 -3.15
CA ASN A 419 9.67 22.14 -1.75
C ASN A 419 10.95 21.84 -0.97
N VAL A 420 11.61 22.90 -0.51
CA VAL A 420 12.91 22.81 0.14
C VAL A 420 12.73 22.86 1.65
N GLY A 421 13.36 21.91 2.35
CA GLY A 421 13.22 21.78 3.81
C GLY A 421 13.81 22.95 4.61
N GLU A 422 13.58 22.90 5.93
CA GLU A 422 13.83 23.94 6.96
C GLU A 422 15.23 24.60 6.96
N LYS A 423 16.24 23.98 6.30
CA LYS A 423 17.65 24.37 6.43
C LYS A 423 18.20 25.28 5.33
N ILE A 424 17.41 25.66 4.33
CA ILE A 424 17.93 26.53 3.27
C ILE A 424 18.04 27.99 3.73
N ASN A 425 19.17 28.62 3.45
CA ASN A 425 19.30 30.05 3.69
C ASN A 425 18.51 30.84 2.64
N LEU A 426 17.49 31.58 3.08
CA LEU A 426 16.62 32.37 2.20
C LEU A 426 17.40 33.37 1.33
N THR A 427 18.56 33.85 1.80
CA THR A 427 19.42 34.75 1.00
C THR A 427 20.05 34.06 -0.22
N LEU A 428 20.27 32.74 -0.16
CA LEU A 428 20.75 31.96 -1.31
C LEU A 428 19.66 31.85 -2.38
N LEU A 429 18.43 31.55 -1.98
CA LEU A 429 17.28 31.52 -2.88
C LEU A 429 16.96 32.89 -3.49
N GLN A 430 17.13 33.97 -2.73
CA GLN A 430 16.92 35.34 -3.21
C GLN A 430 18.00 35.79 -4.21
N SER A 431 19.23 35.29 -4.08
CA SER A 431 20.36 35.67 -4.94
C SER A 431 20.53 34.78 -6.17
N SER A 432 19.90 33.59 -6.18
CA SER A 432 19.93 32.70 -7.33
C SER A 432 19.13 33.29 -8.52
N PRO A 433 19.73 33.41 -9.72
CA PRO A 433 19.04 33.89 -10.90
C PRO A 433 18.00 32.88 -11.43
N ASN A 434 18.11 31.61 -11.02
CA ASN A 434 17.33 30.48 -11.50
C ASN A 434 16.00 30.29 -10.76
N VAL A 435 15.82 31.01 -9.64
CA VAL A 435 14.55 31.05 -8.91
C VAL A 435 13.64 32.12 -9.54
N SER A 436 12.43 31.73 -9.92
CA SER A 436 11.38 32.62 -10.40
C SER A 436 10.68 33.31 -9.23
N SER A 437 10.24 32.51 -8.27
CA SER A 437 9.59 32.97 -7.04
C SER A 437 9.78 31.91 -5.96
N PHE A 438 9.70 32.33 -4.70
CA PHE A 438 9.72 31.42 -3.57
C PHE A 438 8.77 31.92 -2.47
N ALA A 439 8.21 31.00 -1.70
CA ALA A 439 7.29 31.31 -0.60
C ALA A 439 7.68 30.49 0.63
N PRO A 440 8.37 31.08 1.61
CA PRO A 440 8.65 30.41 2.87
C PRO A 440 7.37 30.29 3.68
N TYR A 441 7.17 29.13 4.30
CA TYR A 441 6.03 28.87 5.18
C TYR A 441 6.49 28.34 6.54
N SER A 442 5.68 28.58 7.56
CA SER A 442 5.81 27.94 8.87
C SER A 442 4.56 27.14 9.19
N LEU A 443 4.72 26.03 9.90
CA LEU A 443 3.64 25.21 10.42
C LEU A 443 3.72 25.26 11.94
N ASN A 444 2.69 25.83 12.55
CA ASN A 444 2.54 25.93 13.99
C ASN A 444 1.22 25.30 14.41
N GLU A 445 1.12 24.91 15.68
CA GLU A 445 -0.11 24.38 16.23
C GLU A 445 -0.92 25.49 16.90
N GLY A 446 -2.24 25.34 16.89
CA GLY A 446 -3.15 26.22 17.59
C GLY A 446 -4.41 25.50 18.00
N TRP A 447 -5.35 26.26 18.55
CA TRP A 447 -6.60 25.75 19.07
C TRP A 447 -7.77 26.54 18.52
N TYR A 448 -8.77 25.82 18.02
CA TYR A 448 -10.10 26.35 17.73
C TYR A 448 -11.09 25.73 18.71
N TYR A 449 -11.60 26.54 19.65
CA TYR A 449 -12.30 26.04 20.84
C TYR A 449 -11.48 25.02 21.64
N SER A 450 -11.87 23.74 21.62
CA SER A 450 -11.19 22.62 22.28
C SER A 450 -10.50 21.67 21.30
N SER A 451 -10.54 21.98 20.00
CA SER A 451 -9.96 21.17 18.95
C SER A 451 -8.62 21.74 18.53
N MET A 452 -7.62 20.87 18.43
CA MET A 452 -6.30 21.21 17.92
C MET A 452 -6.37 21.46 16.41
N ILE A 453 -5.69 22.49 15.94
CA ILE A 453 -5.62 22.89 14.53
C ILE A 453 -4.18 23.20 14.13
N ASN A 454 -3.88 23.07 12.85
CA ASN A 454 -2.60 23.45 12.25
C ASN A 454 -2.72 24.84 11.62
N ILE A 455 -1.69 25.65 11.80
CA ILE A 455 -1.66 27.04 11.36
C ILE A 455 -0.45 27.22 10.47
N MET A 456 -0.73 27.39 9.18
CA MET A 456 0.28 27.66 8.18
C MET A 456 0.42 29.18 8.01
N THR A 457 1.59 29.73 8.35
CA THR A 457 1.87 31.14 8.06
C THR A 457 2.63 31.23 6.75
N VAL A 458 2.12 32.00 5.80
CA VAL A 458 2.78 32.21 4.50
C VAL A 458 2.37 33.57 3.92
N ASN A 459 3.25 34.22 3.18
CA ASN A 459 2.91 35.45 2.47
C ASN A 459 2.04 35.10 1.24
N PHE A 460 0.79 35.56 1.21
CA PHE A 460 -0.17 35.17 0.18
C PHE A 460 0.21 35.62 -1.23
N GLU A 461 0.89 36.76 -1.38
CA GLU A 461 1.35 37.25 -2.69
C GLU A 461 2.42 36.31 -3.24
N ASN A 462 3.46 36.03 -2.45
CA ASN A 462 4.54 35.12 -2.84
C ASN A 462 4.04 33.69 -3.06
N PHE A 463 3.15 33.22 -2.19
CA PHE A 463 2.52 31.90 -2.30
C PHE A 463 1.73 31.77 -3.60
N SER A 464 0.92 32.77 -3.95
CA SER A 464 0.13 32.75 -5.18
C SER A 464 0.96 32.81 -6.47
N ALA A 465 2.15 33.41 -6.42
CA ALA A 465 3.09 33.43 -7.54
C ALA A 465 3.86 32.12 -7.70
N THR A 466 4.08 31.40 -6.59
CA THR A 466 4.95 30.21 -6.51
C THR A 466 4.17 28.91 -6.66
N VAL A 467 3.00 28.79 -6.04
CA VAL A 467 2.21 27.55 -6.07
C VAL A 467 1.39 27.45 -7.34
N TYR A 468 1.53 26.34 -8.07
CA TYR A 468 0.81 26.14 -9.33
C TYR A 468 0.32 24.69 -9.54
N PRO A 469 -0.95 24.50 -9.97
CA PRO A 469 -1.92 25.54 -10.28
C PRO A 469 -2.84 25.87 -9.08
N LEU A 470 -2.59 27.01 -8.42
CA LEU A 470 -3.36 27.47 -7.24
C LEU A 470 -4.88 27.55 -7.47
N LYS A 471 -5.31 27.88 -8.70
CA LYS A 471 -6.74 28.00 -9.04
C LYS A 471 -7.52 26.71 -8.80
N TYR A 472 -6.91 25.54 -8.98
CA TYR A 472 -7.59 24.24 -8.76
C TYR A 472 -7.62 23.84 -7.28
N LEU A 473 -6.79 24.47 -6.45
CA LEU A 473 -6.78 24.25 -5.00
C LEU A 473 -7.85 25.11 -4.30
N ILE A 474 -8.28 26.22 -4.89
CA ILE A 474 -9.32 27.09 -4.31
C ILE A 474 -10.71 26.57 -4.66
N LYS A 475 -11.51 26.25 -3.64
CA LYS A 475 -12.92 25.87 -3.78
C LYS A 475 -13.81 27.10 -3.88
N GLU A 476 -13.62 28.07 -2.99
CA GLU A 476 -14.44 29.27 -2.90
C GLU A 476 -13.63 30.46 -2.35
N GLY A 477 -13.94 31.67 -2.82
CA GLY A 477 -13.30 32.90 -2.34
C GLY A 477 -11.97 33.23 -3.02
N SER A 478 -11.16 34.04 -2.35
CA SER A 478 -9.86 34.52 -2.86
C SER A 478 -8.92 34.81 -1.71
N LEU A 479 -7.63 34.52 -1.86
CA LEU A 479 -6.61 34.92 -0.89
C LEU A 479 -6.51 36.45 -0.84
N LYS A 480 -6.81 37.04 0.32
CA LYS A 480 -6.64 38.47 0.59
C LYS A 480 -5.73 38.66 1.80
N SER A 481 -4.95 39.73 1.82
CA SER A 481 -3.91 39.96 2.83
C SER A 481 -4.42 40.10 4.27
N ASP A 482 -5.68 40.51 4.47
CA ASP A 482 -6.32 40.71 5.78
C ASP A 482 -7.25 39.53 6.19
N GLU A 483 -7.34 38.49 5.37
CA GLU A 483 -8.23 37.34 5.57
C GLU A 483 -7.42 36.05 5.71
N VAL A 484 -8.05 34.96 6.16
CA VAL A 484 -7.43 33.64 6.25
C VAL A 484 -8.00 32.69 5.22
N ALA A 485 -7.21 31.70 4.81
CA ALA A 485 -7.71 30.56 4.06
C ALA A 485 -7.87 29.36 5.01
N ILE A 486 -8.91 28.56 4.80
CA ILE A 486 -9.13 27.34 5.58
C ILE A 486 -9.25 26.13 4.64
N SER A 487 -8.87 24.96 5.13
CA SER A 487 -9.12 23.69 4.44
C SER A 487 -10.62 23.40 4.34
N ASP A 488 -11.05 22.77 3.25
CA ASP A 488 -12.43 22.37 3.01
C ASP A 488 -12.96 21.38 4.05
N HIS A 489 -12.10 20.53 4.59
CA HIS A 489 -12.44 19.65 5.70
C HIS A 489 -12.84 20.46 6.94
N PHE A 490 -11.99 21.38 7.40
CA PHE A 490 -12.30 22.30 8.49
C PHE A 490 -13.59 23.11 8.26
N ALA A 491 -13.81 23.60 7.04
CA ALA A 491 -15.03 24.33 6.70
C ALA A 491 -16.28 23.46 6.86
N ARG A 492 -16.26 22.21 6.39
CA ARG A 492 -17.38 21.27 6.50
C ARG A 492 -17.61 20.76 7.93
N GLU A 493 -16.55 20.55 8.69
CA GLU A 493 -16.65 20.07 10.09
C GLU A 493 -17.36 21.08 10.99
N TYR A 494 -17.08 22.38 10.79
CA TYR A 494 -17.63 23.47 11.62
C TYR A 494 -18.73 24.28 10.93
N ASP A 495 -19.22 23.86 9.76
CA ASP A 495 -20.25 24.54 8.94
C ASP A 495 -19.93 26.02 8.64
N LEU A 496 -18.66 26.28 8.30
CA LEU A 496 -18.11 27.63 8.06
C LEU A 496 -18.14 28.00 6.57
N HIS A 497 -18.45 29.27 6.29
CA HIS A 497 -18.54 29.81 4.94
C HIS A 497 -17.57 30.99 4.72
N VAL A 498 -17.31 31.32 3.45
CA VAL A 498 -16.50 32.50 3.12
C VAL A 498 -17.18 33.77 3.64
N GLY A 499 -16.45 34.58 4.38
CA GLY A 499 -16.91 35.81 5.01
C GLY A 499 -17.20 35.69 6.50
N ASP A 500 -17.32 34.47 7.03
CA ASP A 500 -17.50 34.18 8.45
C ASP A 500 -16.26 34.56 9.27
N LYS A 501 -16.46 34.73 10.58
CA LYS A 501 -15.40 35.08 11.51
C LYS A 501 -15.12 33.93 12.46
N ILE A 502 -13.84 33.63 12.66
CA ILE A 502 -13.36 32.57 13.53
C ILE A 502 -12.41 33.14 14.58
N LEU A 503 -12.50 32.61 15.80
CA LEU A 503 -11.60 32.97 16.89
C LEU A 503 -10.61 31.84 17.12
N VAL A 504 -9.34 32.10 16.80
CA VAL A 504 -8.26 31.12 16.89
C VAL A 504 -7.35 31.47 18.08
N THR A 505 -6.99 30.47 18.88
CA THR A 505 -6.00 30.62 19.94
C THR A 505 -4.66 30.10 19.42
N LEU A 506 -3.70 31.00 19.27
CA LEU A 506 -2.33 30.70 18.90
C LEU A 506 -1.55 30.36 20.16
N THR A 507 -0.81 29.26 20.14
CA THR A 507 0.14 28.90 21.20
C THR A 507 1.55 29.10 20.67
N SER A 508 2.29 30.05 21.23
CA SER A 508 3.70 30.27 20.92
C SER A 508 4.56 29.82 22.09
N HIS A 509 5.58 29.04 21.81
CA HIS A 509 6.57 28.57 22.79
C HIS A 509 7.82 29.43 22.70
N ASN A 510 8.08 30.23 23.72
CA ASN A 510 9.34 30.97 23.87
C ASN A 510 10.11 30.37 25.07
N GLY A 511 10.89 29.31 24.81
CA GLY A 511 11.60 28.59 25.87
C GLY A 511 10.64 27.80 26.77
N MET A 512 10.64 28.05 28.08
CA MET A 512 9.75 27.36 29.05
C MET A 512 8.42 28.07 29.31
N GLU A 513 8.14 29.22 28.67
CA GLU A 513 6.88 29.94 28.82
C GLU A 513 5.97 29.73 27.60
N GLU A 514 4.79 29.17 27.84
CA GLU A 514 3.71 29.04 26.87
C GLU A 514 2.89 30.34 26.83
N LYS A 515 2.91 31.04 25.69
CA LYS A 515 2.12 32.27 25.51
C LYS A 515 0.95 31.98 24.56
N THR A 516 -0.25 31.99 25.10
CA THR A 516 -1.49 31.86 24.33
C THR A 516 -2.04 33.24 23.93
N GLU A 517 -2.20 33.48 22.63
CA GLU A 517 -2.80 34.70 22.06
C GLU A 517 -4.10 34.35 21.32
N ARG A 518 -5.20 35.05 21.59
CA ARG A 518 -6.46 34.87 20.84
C ARG A 518 -6.58 35.92 19.75
N ARG A 519 -6.74 35.49 18.50
CA ARG A 519 -6.97 36.38 17.36
C ARG A 519 -8.26 36.02 16.63
N GLU A 520 -8.99 37.05 16.23
CA GLU A 520 -10.16 36.94 15.39
C GLU A 520 -9.74 37.09 13.93
N TYR A 521 -10.09 36.11 13.11
CA TYR A 521 -9.83 36.10 11.68
C TYR A 521 -11.14 36.06 10.89
N ARG A 522 -11.12 36.63 9.69
CA ARG A 522 -12.21 36.52 8.73
C ARG A 522 -11.82 35.54 7.62
N ILE A 523 -12.68 34.59 7.30
CA ILE A 523 -12.44 33.60 6.25
C ILE A 523 -12.58 34.29 4.88
N GLY A 524 -11.50 34.33 4.11
CA GLY A 524 -11.47 34.90 2.77
C GLY A 524 -11.50 33.86 1.66
N CYS A 525 -11.05 32.65 1.97
CA CYS A 525 -10.87 31.58 1.01
C CYS A 525 -11.10 30.21 1.67
N ILE A 526 -11.76 29.30 0.96
CA ILE A 526 -11.82 27.88 1.30
C ILE A 526 -11.06 27.13 0.22
N MET A 527 -10.06 26.35 0.62
CA MET A 527 -9.21 25.56 -0.28
C MET A 527 -9.54 24.08 -0.13
N TYR A 528 -9.63 23.34 -1.25
CA TYR A 528 -9.79 21.89 -1.23
C TYR A 528 -8.68 21.22 -0.42
N VAL A 529 -7.43 21.61 -0.68
CA VAL A 529 -6.25 21.19 0.08
C VAL A 529 -5.26 22.35 0.14
N ILE A 530 -4.58 22.50 1.27
CA ILE A 530 -3.48 23.44 1.45
C ILE A 530 -2.16 22.67 1.18
N PRO A 531 -1.26 23.19 0.32
CA PRO A 531 0.00 22.54 0.00
C PRO A 531 0.88 22.24 1.21
N SER A 532 1.65 21.15 1.14
CA SER A 532 2.48 20.60 2.23
C SER A 532 1.75 20.21 3.52
N THR A 533 0.42 20.34 3.57
CA THR A 533 -0.41 19.92 4.71
C THR A 533 -1.39 18.82 4.31
N PHE A 534 -1.06 18.00 3.30
CA PHE A 534 -1.94 16.97 2.76
C PHE A 534 -2.41 15.94 3.81
N TYR A 535 -1.58 15.66 4.82
CA TYR A 535 -1.90 14.73 5.91
C TYR A 535 -2.60 15.40 7.11
N MET A 536 -2.92 16.69 7.02
CA MET A 536 -3.50 17.47 8.12
C MET A 536 -4.95 17.84 7.81
N ASP A 537 -5.88 17.39 8.66
CA ASP A 537 -7.32 17.57 8.43
C ASP A 537 -7.79 19.01 8.70
N ASN A 538 -7.26 19.66 9.74
CA ASN A 538 -7.72 20.96 10.19
C ASN A 538 -6.61 22.01 10.07
N VAL A 539 -6.58 22.71 8.94
CA VAL A 539 -5.51 23.67 8.60
C VAL A 539 -6.09 25.05 8.33
N ILE A 540 -5.49 26.07 8.96
CA ILE A 540 -5.76 27.49 8.72
C ILE A 540 -4.49 28.13 8.18
N MET A 541 -4.58 28.74 7.00
CA MET A 541 -3.51 29.50 6.39
C MET A 541 -3.68 30.99 6.69
N VAL A 542 -2.68 31.60 7.30
CA VAL A 542 -2.66 33.00 7.71
C VAL A 542 -1.61 33.76 6.92
N ASN A 543 -1.98 34.97 6.47
CA ASN A 543 -1.03 35.84 5.78
C ASN A 543 -0.01 36.41 6.76
N GLY A 544 1.28 36.15 6.51
CA GLY A 544 2.36 36.66 7.34
C GLY A 544 3.73 36.42 6.71
N ASN A 545 4.71 37.23 7.10
CA ASN A 545 6.10 37.02 6.68
C ASN A 545 6.75 36.03 7.65
N VAL A 546 7.35 34.98 7.09
CA VAL A 546 8.04 33.94 7.85
C VAL A 546 9.52 34.28 7.94
N ASN A 547 10.03 34.35 9.16
CA ASN A 547 11.46 34.52 9.42
C ASN A 547 12.19 33.19 9.29
N GLN A 548 13.49 33.26 9.02
CA GLN A 548 14.32 32.06 8.81
C GLN A 548 14.36 31.11 10.02
N SER A 549 14.19 31.63 11.24
CA SER A 549 14.16 30.82 12.47
C SER A 549 12.84 30.07 12.70
N GLU A 550 11.76 30.47 12.03
CA GLU A 550 10.41 29.90 12.22
C GLU A 550 9.98 29.07 11.00
N MET A 551 10.86 28.90 10.02
CA MET A 551 10.54 28.34 8.72
C MET A 551 10.47 26.82 8.77
N SER A 552 9.32 26.26 8.38
CA SER A 552 9.11 24.82 8.26
C SER A 552 9.44 24.28 6.85
N GLY A 553 9.47 25.16 5.85
CA GLY A 553 9.83 24.83 4.47
C GLY A 553 9.68 26.02 3.53
N VAL A 554 10.08 25.83 2.28
CA VAL A 554 10.02 26.85 1.25
C VAL A 554 9.54 26.26 -0.06
N PHE A 555 8.41 26.77 -0.56
CA PHE A 555 8.01 26.53 -1.94
C PHE A 555 8.94 27.30 -2.86
N VAL A 556 9.45 26.65 -3.90
CA VAL A 556 10.33 27.27 -4.88
C VAL A 556 9.81 26.98 -6.28
N ARG A 557 9.82 28.02 -7.10
CA ARG A 557 9.51 27.95 -8.52
C ARG A 557 10.78 28.21 -9.31
N ALA A 558 11.11 27.29 -10.20
CA ALA A 558 12.26 27.39 -11.07
C ALA A 558 11.93 28.23 -12.31
N LYS A 559 12.92 28.96 -12.81
CA LYS A 559 12.89 29.44 -14.22
C LYS A 559 13.38 28.36 -15.17
N ASP A 560 14.34 27.57 -14.71
CA ASP A 560 14.93 26.42 -15.39
C ASP A 560 15.06 25.29 -14.36
N TYR A 561 14.30 24.21 -14.58
CA TYR A 561 14.12 23.14 -13.60
C TYR A 561 15.42 22.37 -13.34
N ASP A 562 16.09 21.93 -14.41
CA ASP A 562 17.30 21.11 -14.34
C ASP A 562 18.45 21.88 -13.69
N VAL A 563 18.62 23.15 -14.07
CA VAL A 563 19.70 23.99 -13.54
C VAL A 563 19.50 24.27 -12.05
N LEU A 564 18.25 24.55 -11.62
CA LEU A 564 17.97 24.75 -10.20
C LEU A 564 18.14 23.46 -9.39
N LYS A 565 17.79 22.30 -9.96
CA LYS A 565 18.01 21.00 -9.33
C LYS A 565 19.48 20.73 -9.06
N GLU A 566 20.36 20.94 -10.04
CA GLU A 566 21.81 20.84 -9.86
C GLU A 566 22.33 21.83 -8.80
N GLU A 567 21.79 23.05 -8.80
CA GLU A 567 22.15 24.08 -7.83
C GLU A 567 21.74 23.67 -6.40
N LEU A 568 20.53 23.17 -6.19
CA LEU A 568 20.05 22.66 -4.89
C LEU A 568 20.86 21.45 -4.41
N ASN A 569 21.22 20.54 -5.32
CA ASN A 569 22.12 19.42 -5.02
C ASN A 569 23.50 19.91 -4.57
N SER A 570 24.04 20.95 -5.20
CA SER A 570 25.33 21.54 -4.81
C SER A 570 25.30 22.18 -3.41
N TYR A 571 24.12 22.63 -2.96
CA TYR A 571 23.91 23.15 -1.61
C TYR A 571 23.75 22.04 -0.56
N GLY A 572 23.63 20.77 -0.97
CA GLY A 572 23.46 19.63 -0.06
C GLY A 572 22.15 19.69 0.73
N VAL A 573 21.11 20.32 0.18
CA VAL A 573 19.82 20.51 0.86
C VAL A 573 18.85 19.41 0.44
N PHE A 574 18.08 18.90 1.40
CA PHE A 574 16.96 18.02 1.10
C PHE A 574 15.79 18.82 0.52
N TYR A 575 15.29 18.38 -0.63
CA TYR A 575 14.12 18.95 -1.26
C TYR A 575 13.25 17.83 -1.82
N GLU A 576 11.97 18.11 -1.90
CA GLU A 576 11.02 17.32 -2.66
C GLU A 576 10.76 18.02 -3.98
N GLU A 577 10.67 17.24 -5.05
CA GLU A 577 10.55 17.76 -6.41
C GLU A 577 9.30 17.20 -7.08
N ARG A 578 8.73 18.01 -7.97
CA ARG A 578 7.69 17.56 -8.88
C ARG A 578 8.32 17.00 -10.15
N LYS A 579 7.90 15.83 -10.63
CA LYS A 579 8.48 15.20 -11.84
C LYS A 579 8.07 15.94 -13.13
N GLU A 580 9.02 16.02 -14.07
CA GLU A 580 8.96 16.88 -15.28
C GLU A 580 7.83 16.52 -16.28
N GLU A 581 7.42 15.25 -16.36
CA GLU A 581 6.32 14.81 -17.25
C GLU A 581 4.96 15.45 -16.91
N GLU A 582 4.82 16.01 -15.71
CA GLU A 582 3.58 16.61 -15.19
C GLU A 582 3.41 18.09 -15.52
N GLN A 583 4.38 18.73 -16.19
CA GLN A 583 4.29 20.14 -16.55
C GLN A 583 3.36 20.43 -17.74
N HIS A 584 2.88 19.41 -18.45
CA HIS A 584 2.09 19.56 -19.69
C HIS A 584 0.72 18.85 -19.71
N GLY A 585 0.17 18.44 -18.56
CA GLY A 585 -1.15 17.83 -18.42
C GLY A 585 -2.28 18.80 -18.05
#